data_AF-A0A523BL83-F1
#
_entry.id   AF-A0A523BL83-F1
#
_cell.length_a   1.000
_cell.length_b   1.000
_cell.length_c   1.000
_cell.angle_alpha   90.00
_cell.angle_beta   90.00
_cell.angle_gamma   90.00
#
_symmetry.space_group_name_H-M   'P 1'
#
loop_
_entity.id
_entity.type
_entity.pdbx_description
1 polymer ?
#
loop_
_entity_poly.entity_id
_entity_poly.type
_entity_poly.pdbx_seq_one_letter_code
_entity_poly.pdbx_strand_id
1 'polypeptide(L)'
;RAIEKLGIETSYYNRSEEPEEIRRKEGASIPWGIEQAVKRAGKLTEAIIDLGGIGKEPMVKIFGLNAVDVAKRVVEIGRGL
;
A
#
# COMPACT_ATOMS: atom_id res chain seq x y z
N ARG A 1 -6.38 -6.25 -10.48
CA ARG A 1 -6.75 -6.27 -11.92
C ARG A 1 -6.23 -5.07 -12.71
N ALA A 2 -6.68 -3.82 -12.53
CA ALA A 2 -6.15 -2.69 -13.32
C ALA A 2 -4.65 -2.45 -13.08
N ILE A 3 -4.24 -2.44 -11.81
CA ILE A 3 -2.83 -2.30 -11.40
C ILE A 3 -1.95 -3.42 -11.99
N GLU A 4 -2.41 -4.67 -11.93
CA GLU A 4 -1.70 -5.81 -12.53
C GLU A 4 -1.57 -5.69 -14.04
N LYS A 5 -2.63 -5.24 -14.75
CA LYS A 5 -2.60 -5.03 -16.21
C LYS A 5 -1.58 -3.97 -16.63
N LEU A 6 -1.41 -2.95 -15.81
CA LEU A 6 -0.45 -1.87 -16.02
C LEU A 6 0.99 -2.26 -15.66
N GLY A 7 1.22 -3.50 -15.19
CA GLY A 7 2.55 -3.95 -14.77
C GLY A 7 3.10 -3.21 -13.54
N ILE A 8 2.23 -2.55 -12.77
CA ILE A 8 2.63 -1.80 -11.59
C ILE A 8 3.06 -2.79 -10.50
N GLU A 9 4.29 -2.65 -10.03
CA GLU A 9 4.80 -3.52 -8.98
C GLU A 9 4.11 -3.22 -7.66
N THR A 10 3.61 -4.27 -7.00
CA THR A 10 2.88 -4.14 -5.74
C THR A 10 3.39 -5.08 -4.67
N SER A 11 3.18 -4.65 -3.43
CA SER A 11 3.27 -5.50 -2.25
C SER A 11 2.06 -5.23 -1.36
N TYR A 12 1.97 -5.90 -0.21
CA TYR A 12 0.83 -5.77 0.69
C TYR A 12 1.24 -5.97 2.15
N TYR A 13 0.40 -5.51 3.07
CA TYR A 13 0.45 -5.87 4.48
C TYR A 13 -0.94 -6.24 4.99
N ASN A 14 -0.98 -7.06 6.03
CA ASN A 14 -2.21 -7.51 6.68
C ASN A 14 -2.24 -7.02 8.13
N ARG A 15 -3.31 -6.32 8.52
CA ARG A 15 -3.44 -5.80 9.89
C ARG A 15 -3.63 -6.91 10.93
N SER A 16 -3.98 -8.14 10.54
CA SER A 16 -3.99 -9.27 11.47
C SER A 16 -2.59 -9.72 11.90
N GLU A 17 -1.54 -9.31 11.18
CA GLU A 17 -0.14 -9.58 11.52
C GLU A 17 0.44 -8.48 12.43
N GLU A 18 -0.33 -7.40 12.71
CA GLU A 18 0.13 -6.25 13.49
C GLU A 18 0.31 -6.62 14.97
N PRO A 19 1.52 -6.43 15.56
CA PRO A 19 1.72 -6.64 16.98
C PRO A 19 0.85 -5.69 17.82
N GLU A 20 0.34 -6.18 18.95
CA GLU A 20 -0.56 -5.41 19.83
C GLU A 20 0.07 -4.10 20.33
N GLU A 21 1.39 -4.09 20.57
CA GLU A 21 2.15 -2.90 20.96
C GLU A 21 2.17 -1.81 19.87
N ILE A 22 2.20 -2.20 18.59
CA ILE A 22 2.10 -1.27 17.46
C ILE A 22 0.65 -0.79 17.34
N ARG A 23 -0.32 -1.70 17.44
CA ARG A 23 -1.75 -1.39 17.31
C ARG A 23 -2.23 -0.36 18.34
N ARG A 24 -1.69 -0.39 19.55
CA ARG A 24 -2.01 0.56 20.64
C ARG A 24 -1.33 1.91 20.48
N LYS A 25 -0.26 2.00 19.71
CA LYS A 25 0.49 3.23 19.50
C LYS A 25 -0.11 4.03 18.36
N GLU A 26 -0.64 5.21 18.68
CA GLU A 26 -1.19 6.11 17.66
C GLU A 26 -0.17 6.42 16.56
N GLY A 27 -0.62 6.33 15.31
CA GLY A 27 0.21 6.58 14.13
C GLY A 27 1.19 5.47 13.75
N ALA A 28 1.25 4.34 14.47
CA ALA A 28 2.28 3.31 14.22
C ALA A 28 1.89 2.24 13.19
N SER A 29 0.59 2.00 12.96
CA SER A 29 0.12 0.93 12.06
C SER A 29 0.56 1.10 10.61
N ILE A 30 0.49 2.32 10.07
CA ILE A 30 0.84 2.58 8.67
C ILE A 30 2.35 2.43 8.44
N PRO A 31 3.24 3.06 9.25
CA PRO A 31 4.68 2.83 9.15
C PRO A 31 5.06 1.35 9.23
N TRP A 32 4.52 0.61 10.22
CA TRP A 32 4.77 -0.81 10.36
C TRP A 32 4.30 -1.61 9.13
N GLY A 33 3.09 -1.33 8.64
CA GLY A 33 2.53 -2.01 7.47
C GLY A 33 3.35 -1.77 6.19
N ILE A 34 3.78 -0.52 5.96
CA ILE A 34 4.68 -0.20 4.84
C ILE A 34 6.00 -0.97 4.97
N GLU A 35 6.59 -1.02 6.17
CA GLU A 35 7.81 -1.79 6.42
C GLU A 35 7.63 -3.28 6.12
N GLN A 36 6.52 -3.89 6.54
CA GLN A 36 6.22 -5.30 6.24
C GLN A 36 6.09 -5.53 4.73
N ALA A 37 5.39 -4.65 4.02
CA ALA A 37 5.22 -4.74 2.58
C ALA A 37 6.57 -4.64 1.84
N VAL A 38 7.44 -3.71 2.25
CA VAL A 38 8.79 -3.56 1.66
C VAL A 38 9.66 -4.79 1.95
N LYS A 39 9.67 -5.28 3.19
CA LYS A 39 10.39 -6.50 3.57
C LYS A 39 9.92 -7.71 2.76
N ARG A 40 8.61 -7.86 2.58
CA ARG A 40 8.00 -8.94 1.80
C ARG A 40 8.39 -8.90 0.32
N ALA A 41 8.51 -7.70 -0.26
CA ALA A 41 8.92 -7.52 -1.65
C ALA A 41 10.44 -7.60 -1.84
N GLY A 42 11.23 -7.37 -0.78
CA GLY A 42 12.69 -7.24 -0.86
C GLY A 42 13.17 -5.95 -1.53
N LYS A 43 12.25 -5.05 -1.88
CA LYS A 43 12.50 -3.77 -2.55
C LYS A 43 11.33 -2.80 -2.31
N LEU A 44 11.54 -1.53 -2.64
CA LEU A 44 10.45 -0.56 -2.72
C LEU A 44 9.54 -0.90 -3.92
N THR A 45 8.23 -0.73 -3.74
CA THR A 45 7.21 -0.96 -4.77
C THR A 45 6.45 0.33 -5.08
N GLU A 46 5.87 0.41 -6.27
CA GLU A 46 5.11 1.59 -6.72
C GLU A 46 3.74 1.68 -6.04
N ALA A 47 3.18 0.56 -5.60
CA ALA A 47 1.99 0.53 -4.77
C ALA A 47 2.10 -0.48 -3.61
N ILE A 48 1.39 -0.18 -2.53
CA ILE A 48 1.21 -1.08 -1.37
C ILE A 48 -0.27 -1.23 -1.07
N ILE A 49 -0.71 -2.48 -0.87
CA ILE A 49 -2.08 -2.83 -0.52
C ILE A 49 -2.18 -3.04 1.00
N ASP A 50 -2.96 -2.22 1.68
CA ASP A 50 -3.50 -2.49 3.01
C ASP A 50 -4.72 -3.41 2.84
N LEU A 51 -4.64 -4.65 3.30
CA LEU A 51 -5.76 -5.59 3.21
C LEU A 51 -6.95 -5.21 4.11
N GLY A 52 -6.83 -4.15 4.92
CA GLY A 52 -7.84 -3.73 5.86
C GLY A 52 -7.81 -4.57 7.13
N GLY A 53 -8.89 -4.48 7.91
CA GLY A 53 -9.05 -5.17 9.18
C GLY A 53 -10.40 -4.86 9.80
N ILE A 54 -10.65 -5.35 11.02
CA ILE A 54 -11.91 -5.08 11.72
C ILE A 54 -12.08 -3.56 11.91
N GLY A 55 -13.14 -3.00 11.31
CA GLY A 55 -13.41 -1.57 11.32
C GLY A 55 -12.40 -0.71 10.53
N LYS A 56 -11.61 -1.31 9.64
CA LYS A 56 -10.63 -0.64 8.78
C LYS A 56 -10.82 -1.08 7.34
N GLU A 57 -11.15 -0.13 6.46
CA GLU A 57 -11.34 -0.41 5.04
C GLU A 57 -9.99 -0.78 4.37
N PRO A 58 -9.99 -1.74 3.44
CA PRO A 58 -8.84 -2.00 2.59
C PRO A 58 -8.47 -0.77 1.76
N MET A 59 -7.18 -0.57 1.49
CA MET A 59 -6.69 0.61 0.78
C MET A 59 -5.50 0.29 -0.12
N VAL A 60 -5.41 0.96 -1.26
CA VAL A 60 -4.20 0.97 -2.09
C VAL A 60 -3.47 2.29 -1.89
N LYS A 61 -2.19 2.24 -1.57
CA LYS A 61 -1.30 3.40 -1.44
C LYS A 61 -0.38 3.44 -2.65
N ILE A 62 -0.46 4.52 -3.44
CA ILE A 62 0.38 4.75 -4.62
C ILE A 62 1.53 5.68 -4.26
N PHE A 63 2.75 5.34 -4.68
CA PHE A 63 3.96 6.10 -4.44
C PHE A 63 4.54 6.64 -5.75
N GLY A 64 5.24 7.77 -5.66
CA GLY A 64 5.89 8.43 -6.79
C GLY A 64 6.87 9.49 -6.30
N LEU A 65 7.70 10.01 -7.20
CA LEU A 65 8.74 11.00 -6.85
C LEU A 65 8.16 12.34 -6.42
N ASN A 66 6.98 12.69 -6.93
CA ASN A 66 6.26 13.91 -6.61
C ASN A 66 4.74 13.70 -6.77
N ALA A 67 3.95 14.70 -6.33
CA ALA A 67 2.49 14.63 -6.36
C ALA A 67 1.91 14.52 -7.78
N VAL A 68 2.57 15.11 -8.79
CA VAL A 68 2.09 15.06 -10.19
C VAL A 68 2.23 13.65 -10.74
N ASP A 69 3.34 12.97 -10.46
CA ASP A 69 3.55 11.58 -10.89
C ASP A 69 2.53 10.63 -10.25
N VAL A 70 2.24 10.81 -8.96
CA VAL A 70 1.19 10.04 -8.26
C VAL A 70 -0.18 10.30 -8.89
N ALA A 71 -0.54 11.56 -9.15
CA ALA A 71 -1.83 11.91 -9.74
C ALA A 71 -1.99 11.30 -11.15
N LYS A 72 -0.96 11.37 -11.99
CA LYS A 72 -0.96 10.72 -13.31
C LYS A 72 -1.19 9.22 -13.20
N ARG A 73 -0.46 8.56 -12.31
CA ARG A 73 -0.59 7.11 -12.11
C ARG A 73 -2.00 6.71 -11.64
N VAL A 74 -2.60 7.49 -10.74
CA VAL A 74 -3.98 7.25 -10.29
C VAL A 74 -4.99 7.38 -11.44
N VAL A 75 -4.80 8.35 -12.35
CA VAL A 75 -5.65 8.51 -13.53
C VAL A 75 -5.50 7.34 -14.50
N GLU A 76 -4.28 6.86 -14.75
CA GLU A 76 -4.02 5.66 -15.57
C GLU A 76 -4.75 4.43 -15.01
N ILE A 77 -4.57 4.16 -13.72
CA ILE A 77 -5.26 3.06 -13.01
C ILE A 77 -6.79 3.20 -13.13
N GLY A 78 -7.32 4.41 -12.91
CA GLY A 78 -8.75 4.68 -12.97
C GLY A 78 -9.35 4.49 -14.37
N ARG A 79 -8.57 4.72 -15.42
CA ARG A 79 -8.98 4.46 -16.82
C ARG A 79 -8.78 3.02 -17.24
N GLY A 80 -7.93 2.25 -16.53
CA GLY A 80 -7.55 0.89 -16.92
C GLY A 80 -6.83 0.83 -18.26
N LEU A 81 -6.23 1.95 -18.68
CA LEU A 81 -5.29 2.07 -19.79
C LEU A 81 -3.94 1.53 -19.35
#